data_AF-A0AAN7MHT1-F1
#
_entry.id   AF-A0AAN7MHT1-F1
#
_cell.length_a   1.000
_cell.length_b   1.000
_cell.length_c   1.000
_cell.angle_alpha   90.00
_cell.angle_beta   90.00
_cell.angle_gamma   90.00
#
_symmetry.space_group_name_H-M   'P 1'
#
loop_
_entity.id
_entity.type
_entity.pdbx_description
1 polymer ?
#
loop_
_entity_poly.entity_id
_entity_poly.type
_entity_poly.pdbx_seq_one_letter_code
_entity_poly.pdbx_strand_id
1 'polypeptide(L)'
;MSPGDLPAPVFYMNTFHAQDNEQVFFHCSIDRHTPATRIVFCKDGVEAYSMRAQQGQLSYFMVLNVTRGSSGTYTCGYQHRNESNWVRSSALSASRNLTVTARHPGLLHTFPAGITLGVAAVSIVLLAAASYCAVKKDE
;
A
#
# COMPACT_ATOMS: atom_id res chain seq x y z
N MET A 1 14.78 -15.55 0.35
CA MET A 1 14.98 -16.84 -0.37
C MET A 1 16.27 -16.73 -1.16
N SER A 2 17.13 -17.74 -1.14
CA SER A 2 18.32 -17.75 -2.01
C SER A 2 17.90 -17.92 -3.48
N PRO A 3 18.30 -17.02 -4.40
CA PRO A 3 18.05 -17.17 -5.82
C PRO A 3 18.63 -18.49 -6.33
N GLY A 4 17.94 -19.13 -7.27
CA GLY A 4 18.41 -20.33 -7.95
C GLY A 4 18.44 -20.16 -9.46
N ASP A 5 18.41 -21.29 -10.16
CA ASP A 5 18.66 -21.41 -11.59
C ASP A 5 17.38 -21.55 -12.44
N LEU A 6 16.22 -21.75 -11.82
CA LEU A 6 14.95 -21.79 -12.57
C LEU A 6 14.55 -20.38 -13.06
N PRO A 7 13.78 -20.27 -14.16
CA PRO A 7 13.37 -18.98 -14.72
C PRO A 7 12.67 -18.08 -13.69
N ALA A 8 12.95 -16.78 -13.74
CA ALA A 8 12.37 -15.80 -12.82
C ALA A 8 10.86 -15.57 -13.11
N PRO A 9 10.02 -15.46 -12.07
CA PRO A 9 8.64 -15.01 -12.26
C PRO A 9 8.56 -13.50 -12.52
N VAL A 10 7.39 -13.04 -12.94
CA VAL A 10 7.12 -11.61 -13.10
C VAL A 10 6.39 -11.06 -11.88
N PHE A 11 6.87 -9.94 -11.35
CA PHE A 11 6.32 -9.31 -10.16
C PHE A 11 5.71 -7.94 -10.45
N TYR A 12 4.48 -7.76 -9.99
CA TYR A 12 3.70 -6.54 -10.11
C TYR A 12 3.22 -6.06 -8.75
N MET A 13 3.16 -4.73 -8.61
CA MET A 13 2.55 -4.03 -7.49
C MET A 13 1.56 -3.03 -8.05
N ASN A 14 0.42 -2.85 -7.39
CA ASN A 14 -0.57 -1.84 -7.80
C ASN A 14 -0.09 -0.40 -7.55
N THR A 15 0.80 -0.19 -6.57
CA THR A 15 1.42 1.10 -6.27
C THR A 15 2.84 0.91 -5.73
N PHE A 16 3.68 1.94 -5.90
CA PHE A 16 5.05 2.02 -5.36
C PHE A 16 5.15 2.98 -4.16
N HIS A 17 4.07 3.70 -3.87
CA HIS A 17 3.96 4.64 -2.76
C HIS A 17 2.67 4.36 -2.00
N ALA A 18 2.76 4.29 -0.67
CA ALA A 18 1.61 4.07 0.19
C ALA A 18 1.76 4.84 1.51
N GLN A 19 0.67 5.01 2.23
CA GLN A 19 0.65 5.55 3.58
C GLN A 19 0.39 4.44 4.61
N ASP A 20 0.73 4.72 5.87
CA ASP A 20 0.46 3.83 7.01
C ASP A 20 -1.02 3.39 7.04
N ASN A 21 -1.31 2.11 7.27
CA ASN A 21 -2.63 1.43 7.18
C ASN A 21 -3.38 1.49 5.83
N GLU A 22 -2.69 1.76 4.71
CA GLU A 22 -3.22 1.44 3.38
C GLU A 22 -2.98 -0.04 3.02
N GLN A 23 -3.51 -0.47 1.87
CA GLN A 23 -3.30 -1.82 1.34
C GLN A 23 -2.60 -1.76 -0.01
N VAL A 24 -1.57 -2.58 -0.17
CA VAL A 24 -0.84 -2.76 -1.44
C VAL A 24 -1.04 -4.18 -1.93
N PHE A 25 -1.40 -4.33 -3.19
CA PHE A 25 -1.63 -5.60 -3.85
C PHE A 25 -0.38 -6.02 -4.60
N PHE A 26 0.09 -7.21 -4.28
CA PHE A 26 1.22 -7.86 -4.95
C PHE A 26 0.70 -8.97 -5.83
N HIS A 27 1.28 -9.10 -7.01
CA HIS A 27 0.97 -10.18 -7.95
C HIS A 27 2.28 -10.78 -8.46
N CYS A 28 2.43 -12.08 -8.25
CA CYS A 28 3.50 -12.88 -8.81
C CYS A 28 2.91 -13.79 -9.90
N SER A 29 3.43 -13.68 -11.12
CA SER A 29 3.00 -14.45 -12.28
C SER A 29 4.09 -15.43 -12.71
N ILE A 30 3.69 -16.67 -13.00
CA ILE A 30 4.55 -17.73 -13.53
C ILE A 30 4.06 -18.23 -14.89
N ASP A 31 4.94 -18.82 -15.69
CA ASP A 31 4.57 -19.44 -16.95
C ASP A 31 3.86 -20.78 -16.75
N ARG A 32 3.03 -21.19 -17.72
CA ARG A 32 2.23 -22.42 -17.68
C ARG A 32 3.03 -23.70 -17.38
N HIS A 33 4.27 -23.77 -17.87
CA HIS A 33 5.13 -24.94 -17.73
C HIS A 33 6.04 -24.87 -16.49
N THR A 34 5.86 -23.86 -15.65
CA THR A 34 6.64 -23.70 -14.42
C THR A 34 6.23 -24.75 -13.40
N PRO A 35 7.16 -25.61 -12.93
CA PRO A 35 6.84 -26.66 -11.98
C PRO A 35 6.83 -26.11 -10.53
N ALA A 36 6.18 -24.98 -10.30
CA ALA A 36 6.13 -24.35 -8.99
C ALA A 36 5.35 -25.24 -8.00
N THR A 37 5.91 -25.40 -6.80
CA THR A 37 5.25 -26.06 -5.66
C THR A 37 5.01 -25.07 -4.52
N ARG A 38 5.78 -23.97 -4.49
CA ARG A 38 5.69 -22.92 -3.50
C ARG A 38 6.04 -21.57 -4.12
N ILE A 39 5.24 -20.55 -3.82
CA ILE A 39 5.47 -19.16 -4.22
C ILE A 39 5.95 -18.39 -3.00
N VAL A 40 6.90 -17.49 -3.21
CA VAL A 40 7.57 -16.74 -2.15
C VAL A 40 7.61 -15.27 -2.52
N PHE A 41 7.12 -14.41 -1.63
CA PHE A 41 7.29 -12.97 -1.69
C PHE A 41 8.39 -12.57 -0.70
N CYS A 42 9.42 -11.90 -1.19
CA CYS A 42 10.54 -11.46 -0.38
C CYS A 42 10.53 -9.94 -0.20
N LYS A 43 10.90 -9.50 0.99
CA LYS A 43 11.20 -8.11 1.34
C LYS A 43 12.67 -8.03 1.75
N ASP A 44 13.43 -7.14 1.13
CA ASP A 44 14.85 -6.91 1.42
C ASP A 44 15.67 -8.22 1.37
N GLY A 45 15.34 -9.09 0.41
CA GLY A 45 15.96 -10.41 0.21
C GLY A 45 15.48 -11.52 1.16
N VAL A 46 14.77 -11.16 2.23
CA VAL A 46 14.23 -12.11 3.22
C VAL A 46 12.82 -12.50 2.82
N GLU A 47 12.47 -13.77 3.02
CA GLU A 47 11.09 -14.21 2.81
C GLU A 47 10.15 -13.48 3.80
N ALA A 48 9.16 -12.79 3.27
CA ALA A 48 8.13 -12.11 4.05
C ALA A 48 6.82 -12.89 4.06
N TYR A 49 6.49 -13.57 2.96
CA TYR A 49 5.28 -14.34 2.82
C TYR A 49 5.45 -15.47 1.80
N SER A 50 4.72 -16.57 1.98
CA SER A 50 4.73 -17.69 1.04
C SER A 50 3.40 -18.45 1.04
N MET A 51 3.18 -19.17 -0.06
CA MET A 51 2.00 -20.01 -0.26
C MET A 51 2.33 -21.22 -1.13
N ARG A 52 1.49 -22.25 -1.06
CA ARG A 52 1.60 -23.41 -1.97
C ARG A 52 1.12 -23.01 -3.36
N ALA A 53 1.88 -23.42 -4.38
CA ALA A 53 1.44 -23.30 -5.76
C ALA A 53 0.32 -24.33 -6.01
N GLN A 54 -0.73 -23.93 -6.73
CA GLN A 54 -1.85 -24.80 -7.08
C GLN A 54 -1.73 -25.21 -8.54
N GLN A 55 -2.17 -26.43 -8.86
CA GLN A 55 -2.11 -26.94 -10.23
C GLN A 55 -2.95 -26.06 -11.16
N GLY A 56 -2.34 -25.58 -12.24
CA GLY A 56 -3.00 -24.71 -13.23
C GLY A 56 -3.11 -23.23 -12.82
N GLN A 57 -2.74 -22.87 -11.59
CA GLN A 57 -2.72 -21.47 -11.16
C GLN A 57 -1.42 -20.79 -11.59
N LEU A 58 -1.56 -19.71 -12.38
CA LEU A 58 -0.43 -18.94 -12.91
C LEU A 58 -0.22 -17.61 -12.18
N SER A 59 -1.26 -17.12 -11.50
CA SER A 59 -1.27 -15.82 -10.83
C SER A 59 -1.47 -15.99 -9.33
N TYR A 60 -0.56 -15.43 -8.55
CA TYR A 60 -0.54 -15.52 -7.11
C TYR A 60 -0.55 -14.12 -6.50
N PHE A 61 -1.48 -13.89 -5.59
CA PHE A 61 -1.75 -12.56 -5.05
C PHE A 61 -1.52 -12.54 -3.54
N MET A 62 -1.00 -11.44 -3.03
CA MET A 62 -1.02 -11.13 -1.60
C MET A 62 -1.42 -9.68 -1.37
N VAL A 63 -2.07 -9.43 -0.25
CA VAL A 63 -2.41 -8.07 0.21
C VAL A 63 -1.47 -7.74 1.35
N LEU A 64 -0.67 -6.70 1.17
CA LEU A 64 0.18 -6.14 2.21
C LEU A 64 -0.60 -5.04 2.94
N ASN A 65 -0.89 -5.27 4.22
CA ASN A 65 -1.33 -4.20 5.12
C ASN A 65 -0.12 -3.32 5.45
N VAL A 66 -0.14 -2.07 5.00
CA VAL A 66 1.00 -1.16 5.09
C VAL A 66 1.18 -0.70 6.53
N THR A 67 2.41 -0.80 7.01
CA THR A 67 2.87 -0.21 8.26
C THR A 67 4.04 0.71 7.98
N ARG A 68 4.46 1.53 8.94
CA ARG A 68 5.73 2.30 8.85
C ARG A 68 6.95 1.44 8.49
N GLY A 69 6.96 0.17 8.89
CA GLY A 69 8.03 -0.78 8.58
C GLY A 69 7.92 -1.45 7.21
N SER A 70 6.88 -1.15 6.42
CA SER A 70 6.64 -1.78 5.12
C SER A 70 7.46 -1.17 3.97
N SER A 71 8.17 -0.06 4.19
CA SER A 71 9.14 0.43 3.19
C SER A 71 10.23 -0.60 2.94
N GLY A 72 10.59 -0.81 1.67
CA GLY A 72 11.67 -1.72 1.30
C GLY A 72 11.62 -2.20 -0.15
N THR A 73 12.51 -3.14 -0.46
CA THR A 73 12.66 -3.72 -1.79
C THR A 73 11.95 -5.06 -1.85
N TYR A 74 10.97 -5.18 -2.75
CA TYR A 74 10.14 -6.38 -2.91
C TYR A 74 10.48 -7.14 -4.18
N THR A 75 10.48 -8.46 -4.07
CA THR A 75 10.65 -9.42 -5.18
C THR A 75 9.72 -10.60 -4.96
N CYS A 76 9.46 -11.38 -6.00
CA CYS A 76 8.89 -12.71 -5.85
C CYS A 76 9.76 -13.78 -6.51
N GLY A 77 9.61 -15.01 -6.06
CA GLY A 77 10.28 -16.20 -6.55
C GLY A 77 9.38 -17.42 -6.33
N TYR A 78 9.79 -18.57 -6.85
CA TYR A 78 9.15 -19.84 -6.54
C TYR A 78 10.17 -20.93 -6.29
N GLN A 79 9.68 -22.02 -5.69
CA GLN A 79 10.44 -23.23 -5.48
C GLN A 79 9.72 -24.42 -6.12
N HIS A 80 10.51 -25.30 -6.73
CA HIS A 80 10.08 -26.62 -7.16
C HIS A 80 10.63 -27.64 -6.18
N ARG A 81 9.75 -28.43 -5.58
CA ARG A 81 10.11 -29.61 -4.78
C ARG A 81 9.73 -30.84 -5.59
N ASN A 82 10.70 -31.67 -5.92
CA ASN A 82 10.45 -32.93 -6.62
C ASN A 82 10.01 -34.03 -5.63
N GLU A 83 9.70 -35.21 -6.16
CA GLU A 83 9.27 -36.38 -5.39
C GLU A 83 10.31 -36.85 -4.36
N SER A 84 11.59 -36.64 -4.65
CA SER A 84 12.71 -36.94 -3.73
C SER A 84 12.95 -35.84 -2.67
N ASN A 85 12.04 -34.87 -2.55
CA ASN A 85 12.16 -33.71 -1.65
C ASN A 85 13.33 -32.77 -1.95
N TRP A 86 13.97 -32.90 -3.10
CA TRP A 86 14.97 -31.94 -3.55
C TRP A 86 14.29 -30.63 -3.95
N VAL A 87 14.78 -29.51 -3.42
CA VAL A 87 14.23 -28.18 -3.64
C VAL A 87 15.15 -27.39 -4.56
N ARG A 88 14.59 -26.89 -5.65
CA ARG A 88 15.23 -25.89 -6.53
C ARG A 88 14.49 -24.58 -6.45
N SER A 89 15.25 -23.49 -6.46
CA SER A 89 14.74 -22.12 -6.43
C SER A 89 14.76 -21.51 -7.82
N SER A 90 13.83 -20.61 -8.09
CA SER A 90 13.95 -19.69 -9.22
C SER A 90 14.97 -18.59 -8.95
N ALA A 91 15.45 -17.95 -10.02
CA ALA A 91 15.91 -16.59 -9.94
C ALA A 91 14.78 -15.70 -9.36
N LEU A 92 15.15 -14.62 -8.67
CA LEU A 92 14.18 -13.64 -8.18
C LEU A 92 13.68 -12.78 -9.35
N SER A 93 12.43 -12.34 -9.26
CA SER A 93 11.88 -11.32 -10.15
C SER A 93 12.71 -10.04 -10.14
N ALA A 94 12.48 -9.16 -11.12
CA ALA A 94 12.92 -7.77 -10.99
C ALA A 94 12.40 -7.14 -9.68
N SER A 95 13.27 -6.40 -9.00
CA SER A 95 12.96 -5.75 -7.73
C SER A 95 12.08 -4.53 -7.91
N ARG A 96 11.15 -4.32 -6.96
CA ARG A 96 10.27 -3.15 -6.90
C ARG A 96 10.35 -2.52 -5.52
N ASN A 97 10.50 -1.21 -5.46
CA ASN A 97 10.60 -0.50 -4.18
C ASN A 97 9.22 0.01 -3.76
N LEU A 98 8.87 -0.22 -2.50
CA LEU A 98 7.72 0.41 -1.85
C LEU A 98 8.25 1.49 -0.91
N THR A 99 7.74 2.71 -1.08
CA THR A 99 7.99 3.81 -0.15
C THR A 99 6.74 4.07 0.66
N VAL A 100 6.86 4.02 1.99
CA VAL A 100 5.77 4.33 2.91
C VAL A 100 5.99 5.69 3.54
N THR A 101 5.01 6.59 3.39
CA THR A 101 4.98 7.83 4.14
C THR A 101 4.15 7.66 5.40
N ALA A 102 4.53 8.36 6.47
CA ALA A 102 3.68 8.46 7.63
C ALA A 102 2.36 9.12 7.19
N ARG A 103 1.22 8.53 7.59
CA ARG A 103 0.00 9.31 7.65
C ARG A 103 0.28 10.43 8.63
N HIS A 104 0.41 11.66 8.12
CA HIS A 104 0.19 12.80 8.98
C HIS A 104 -1.25 12.64 9.47
N PRO A 105 -1.50 12.61 10.80
CA PRO A 105 -2.84 12.95 11.27
C PRO A 105 -3.09 14.29 10.61
N GLY A 106 -3.97 14.29 9.61
CA GLY A 106 -4.17 15.43 8.72
C GLY A 106 -4.22 16.63 9.62
N LEU A 107 -3.38 17.64 9.32
CA LEU A 107 -3.23 18.87 10.09
C LEU A 107 -4.61 19.17 10.67
N LEU A 108 -4.82 18.76 11.92
CA LEU A 108 -5.68 19.56 12.76
C LEU A 108 -4.87 20.83 12.66
N HIS A 109 -5.35 21.74 11.84
CA HIS A 109 -5.42 23.11 12.25
C HIS A 109 -6.15 23.06 13.59
N THR A 110 -5.47 22.57 14.64
CA THR A 110 -5.36 23.25 15.90
C THR A 110 -4.88 24.62 15.46
N PHE A 111 -5.85 25.43 15.01
CA PHE A 111 -5.75 26.85 15.13
C PHE A 111 -5.14 27.07 16.51
N PRO A 112 -3.98 27.75 16.61
CA PRO A 112 -3.46 28.10 17.92
C PRO A 112 -4.65 28.64 18.71
N ALA A 113 -4.84 28.11 19.92
CA ALA A 113 -6.00 28.32 20.79
C ALA A 113 -6.13 29.81 21.19
N GLY A 114 -6.39 30.66 20.21
CA GLY A 114 -6.10 32.09 20.25
C GLY A 114 -6.64 32.88 19.06
N ILE A 115 -7.30 32.27 18.06
CA ILE A 115 -8.11 33.00 17.07
C ILE A 115 -9.39 32.23 16.71
N THR A 116 -10.32 32.10 17.65
CA THR A 116 -11.73 31.73 17.37
C THR A 116 -12.72 32.85 17.74
N LEU A 117 -12.29 34.11 17.61
CA LEU A 117 -13.16 35.28 17.84
C LEU A 117 -13.43 36.11 16.56
N GLY A 118 -13.04 35.63 15.38
CA GLY A 118 -13.23 36.38 14.13
C GLY A 118 -14.53 36.08 13.38
N VAL A 119 -14.99 34.82 13.38
CA VAL A 119 -16.11 34.42 12.50
C VAL A 119 -17.47 34.77 13.10
N ALA A 120 -17.63 34.62 14.42
CA ALA A 120 -18.89 34.95 15.10
C ALA A 120 -19.20 36.45 15.03
N ALA A 121 -18.21 37.33 15.22
CA ALA A 121 -18.42 38.77 15.19
C ALA A 121 -18.85 39.26 13.79
N VAL A 122 -18.26 38.72 12.72
CA VAL A 122 -18.64 39.09 11.33
C VAL A 122 -20.06 38.64 11.01
N SER A 123 -20.45 37.42 11.40
CA SER A 123 -21.83 36.95 11.21
C SER A 123 -22.86 37.77 12.02
N ILE A 124 -22.53 38.16 13.26
CA ILE A 124 -23.40 38.99 14.09
C ILE A 124 -23.54 40.41 13.51
N VAL A 125 -22.45 41.01 13.03
CA VAL A 125 -22.48 42.34 12.39
C VAL A 125 -23.30 42.33 11.09
N LEU A 126 -23.17 41.29 10.27
CA LEU A 126 -23.97 41.14 9.04
C LEU A 126 -25.46 40.95 9.34
N LEU A 127 -25.81 40.18 10.39
CA LEU A 127 -27.20 40.00 10.81
C LEU A 127 -27.79 41.31 11.36
N ALA A 128 -27.04 42.07 12.15
CA ALA A 128 -27.49 43.36 12.65
C ALA A 128 -27.70 44.39 11.52
N ALA A 129 -26.79 44.44 10.55
CA ALA A 129 -26.92 45.32 9.39
C ALA A 129 -28.12 44.96 8.51
N ALA A 130 -28.36 43.66 8.25
CA ALA A 130 -29.53 43.20 7.50
C ALA A 130 -30.84 43.54 8.22
N SER A 131 -30.88 43.38 9.55
CA SER A 131 -32.03 43.72 10.38
C SER A 131 -32.34 45.23 10.37
N TYR A 132 -31.29 46.06 10.49
CA TYR A 132 -31.43 47.51 10.44
C TYR A 132 -31.92 48.01 9.08
N CYS A 133 -31.40 47.43 7.98
CA CYS A 133 -31.85 47.76 6.63
C CYS A 133 -33.29 47.35 6.36
N ALA A 134 -33.78 46.26 6.96
CA ALA A 134 -35.17 45.84 6.84
C ALA A 134 -36.12 46.79 7.58
N VAL A 135 -35.79 47.16 8.82
CA VAL A 135 -36.63 48.06 9.65
C VAL A 135 -36.74 49.45 9.02
N LYS A 136 -35.68 49.96 8.40
CA LYS A 136 -35.68 51.30 7.78
C LYS A 136 -36.40 51.37 6.43
N LYS A 137 -36.82 50.23 5.87
CA LYS A 137 -37.52 50.16 4.58
C LYS A 137 -39.05 50.18 4.71
N ASP A 138 -39.57 50.01 5.93
CA ASP A 138 -41.00 50.01 6.25
C ASP A 138 -41.47 51.29 6.99
N GLU A 139 -40.66 52.35 7.01
CA GLU A 139 -41.05 53.71 7.45
C GLU A 139 -41.03 54.71 6.27
#